data_AF-A0A8S0UEQ7-F1
#
_entry.id   AF-A0A8S0UEQ7-F1
#
_cell.length_a   1.000
_cell.length_b   1.000
_cell.length_c   1.000
_cell.angle_alpha   90.00
_cell.angle_beta   90.00
_cell.angle_gamma   90.00
#
_symmetry.space_group_name_H-M   'P 1'
#
loop_
_entity.id
_entity.type
_entity.pdbx_description
1 polymer ?
#
loop_
_entity_poly.entity_id
_entity_poly.type
_entity_poly.pdbx_seq_one_letter_code
_entity_poly.pdbx_strand_id
1 'polypeptide(L)' 'MTVEEIAKGFINVASETMCRPIRQLTKMKGHETKNHALACFGGAGPQHACAIARALGMKEVLIHRI' A
#
# COMPACT_ATOMS: atom_id res chain seq x y z
N MET A 1 -18.46 7.81 -17.00
CA MET A 1 -17.97 7.69 -15.62
C MET A 1 -19.13 7.32 -14.72
N THR A 2 -19.14 6.11 -14.16
CA THR A 2 -20.14 5.68 -13.18
C THR A 2 -19.74 6.12 -11.77
N VAL A 3 -20.67 6.02 -10.80
CA VAL A 3 -20.39 6.33 -9.39
C VAL A 3 -19.28 5.42 -8.84
N GLU A 4 -19.27 4.15 -9.24
CA GLU A 4 -18.27 3.16 -8.87
C GLU A 4 -16.89 3.53 -9.42
N GLU A 5 -16.81 4.02 -10.66
CA GLU A 5 -15.55 4.47 -11.25
C GLU A 5 -14.97 5.68 -10.50
N ILE A 6 -15.83 6.62 -10.10
CA ILE A 6 -15.43 7.78 -9.28
C ILE A 6 -14.94 7.33 -7.90
N ALA A 7 -15.70 6.47 -7.22
CA ALA A 7 -15.35 5.92 -5.90
C ALA A 7 -14.01 5.16 -5.94
N LYS A 8 -13.79 4.35 -6.99
CA LYS A 8 -12.52 3.66 -7.21
C LYS A 8 -11.36 4.63 -7.42
N GLY A 9 -11.60 5.77 -8.08
CA GLY A 9 -10.63 6.86 -8.20
C GLY A 9 -10.12 7.36 -6.84
N PHE A 10 -11.02 7.58 -5.87
CA PHE A 10 -10.62 7.96 -4.51
C PHE A 10 -9.76 6.90 -3.83
N ILE A 11 -10.13 5.61 -3.94
CA ILE A 11 -9.36 4.50 -3.37
C ILE A 11 -7.95 4.44 -3.99
N ASN A 12 -7.84 4.67 -5.30
CA ASN A 12 -6.55 4.69 -6.00
C ASN A 12 -5.66 5.83 -5.50
N VAL A 13 -6.21 7.05 -5.35
CA VAL A 13 -5.47 8.21 -4.83
C VAL A 13 -5.01 7.97 -3.40
N ALA A 14 -5.89 7.43 -2.54
CA ALA A 14 -5.54 7.08 -1.17
C ALA A 14 -4.39 6.03 -1.13
N SER A 15 -4.50 4.98 -1.94
CA SER A 15 -3.47 3.93 -2.02
C SER A 15 -2.12 4.46 -2.49
N GLU A 16 -2.10 5.33 -3.51
CA GLU A 16 -0.86 5.95 -4.00
C GLU A 16 -0.26 6.90 -2.96
N THR A 17 -1.10 7.65 -2.24
CA THR A 17 -0.67 8.53 -1.15
C THR A 17 0.03 7.74 -0.05
N MET A 18 -0.46 6.54 0.27
CA MET A 18 0.20 5.62 1.22
C MET A 18 1.49 5.01 0.67
N CYS A 19 1.58 4.74 -0.64
CA CYS A 19 2.78 4.15 -1.25
C CYS A 19 4.00 5.08 -1.25
N ARG A 20 3.78 6.38 -1.50
CA ARG A 20 4.86 7.39 -1.61
C ARG A 20 5.82 7.40 -0.41
N PRO A 21 5.36 7.57 0.85
CA PRO A 21 6.27 7.61 1.99
C PRO A 21 7.00 6.29 2.22
N ILE A 22 6.34 5.13 2.00
CA ILE A 22 6.98 3.82 2.11
C ILE A 22 8.14 3.72 1.12
N ARG A 23 7.89 4.04 -0.15
CA ARG A 23 8.91 3.99 -1.20
C ARG A 23 10.07 4.94 -0.93
N GLN A 24 9.77 6.16 -0.50
CA GLN A 24 10.79 7.17 -0.19
C GLN A 24 11.68 6.73 0.97
N LEU A 25 11.09 6.35 2.11
CA LEU A 25 11.84 5.96 3.31
C LEU A 25 12.67 4.70 3.08
N THR A 26 12.13 3.69 2.39
CA THR A 26 12.88 2.48 2.06
C THR A 26 14.09 2.79 1.16
N LYS A 27 13.90 3.62 0.12
CA LYS A 27 15.00 4.05 -0.75
C LYS A 27 16.05 4.88 -0.04
N MET A 28 15.64 5.81 0.84
CA MET A 28 16.55 6.62 1.64
C MET A 28 17.45 5.77 2.54
N LYS A 29 16.98 4.60 2.96
CA LYS A 29 17.76 3.61 3.71
C LYS A 29 18.64 2.71 2.83
N GLY A 30 18.70 2.95 1.51
CA GLY A 30 19.49 2.14 0.58
C GLY A 30 18.84 0.82 0.17
N HIS A 31 17.51 0.68 0.36
CA HIS A 31 16.79 -0.56 0.10
C HIS A 31 15.76 -0.43 -1.02
N GLU A 32 15.43 -1.56 -1.65
CA GLU A 32 14.30 -1.67 -2.58
C GLU A 32 13.05 -2.22 -1.88
N THR A 33 11.89 -1.61 -2.15
CA THR A 33 10.61 -2.01 -1.55
C THR A 33 10.23 -3.45 -1.87
N LYS A 34 10.50 -3.92 -3.09
CA LYS A 34 10.16 -5.28 -3.55
C LYS A 34 10.80 -6.41 -2.72
N ASN A 35 11.90 -6.10 -2.01
CA ASN A 35 12.66 -7.06 -1.19
C ASN A 35 12.10 -7.20 0.23
N HIS A 36 10.93 -6.62 0.53
CA HIS A 36 10.33 -6.58 1.86
C HIS A 36 8.91 -7.13 1.85
N ALA A 37 8.42 -7.51 3.03
CA ALA A 37 7.01 -7.75 3.30
C ALA A 37 6.33 -6.45 3.77
N LEU A 38 5.08 -6.23 3.35
CA LEU A 38 4.25 -5.13 3.86
C LEU A 38 3.59 -5.55 5.17
N ALA A 39 4.01 -4.99 6.30
CA ALA A 39 3.31 -5.17 7.57
C ALA A 39 2.15 -4.17 7.69
N CYS A 40 0.93 -4.67 7.91
CA CYS A 40 -0.28 -3.86 8.03
C CYS A 40 -0.85 -3.94 9.44
N PHE A 41 -1.21 -2.77 9.96
CA PHE A 41 -1.79 -2.56 11.28
C PHE A 41 -3.03 -1.65 11.19
N GLY A 42 -3.76 -1.55 12.29
CA GLY A 42 -4.96 -0.72 12.41
C GLY A 42 -6.15 -1.27 11.61
N GLY A 43 -7.33 -0.65 11.77
CA GLY A 43 -8.56 -1.15 11.16
C GLY A 43 -8.62 -1.00 9.63
N ALA A 44 -8.09 0.10 9.10
CA ALA A 44 -8.13 0.39 7.66
C ALA A 44 -6.93 -0.16 6.87
N GLY A 45 -5.80 -0.43 7.53
CA GLY A 45 -4.57 -0.90 6.86
C GLY A 45 -4.77 -2.14 5.99
N PRO A 46 -5.39 -3.22 6.53
CA PRO A 46 -5.67 -4.44 5.76
C PRO A 46 -6.55 -4.22 4.53
N GLN A 47 -7.44 -3.21 4.53
CA GLN A 47 -8.33 -2.91 3.40
C GLN A 47 -7.57 -2.44 2.16
N HIS A 48 -6.43 -1.77 2.35
CA HIS A 48 -5.58 -1.26 1.26
C HIS A 48 -4.35 -2.12 0.95
N ALA A 49 -4.06 -3.10 1.80
CA ALA A 49 -2.79 -3.82 1.84
C ALA A 49 -2.38 -4.43 0.49
N CYS A 50 -3.29 -5.14 -0.17
CA CYS A 50 -3.01 -5.78 -1.46
C CYS A 50 -2.71 -4.78 -2.58
N ALA A 51 -3.40 -3.64 -2.60
CA ALA A 51 -3.18 -2.60 -3.61
C ALA A 51 -1.82 -1.92 -3.40
N ILE A 52 -1.50 -1.59 -2.14
CA ILE A 52 -0.20 -1.01 -1.75
C ILE A 52 0.95 -1.98 -2.05
N ALA A 53 0.84 -3.24 -1.64
CA ALA A 53 1.88 -4.23 -1.87
C ALA A 53 2.18 -4.40 -3.37
N ARG A 54 1.15 -4.47 -4.22
CA ARG A 54 1.32 -4.51 -5.68
C ARG A 54 2.02 -3.27 -6.23
N ALA A 55 1.58 -2.07 -5.82
CA ALA A 55 2.19 -0.81 -6.26
C ALA A 55 3.66 -0.66 -5.81
N LEU A 56 4.03 -1.29 -4.71
CA LEU A 56 5.40 -1.32 -4.19
C LEU A 56 6.26 -2.49 -4.70
N GLY A 57 5.67 -3.42 -5.47
CA GLY A 57 6.34 -4.62 -5.98
C GLY A 57 6.59 -5.70 -4.93
N MET A 58 5.92 -5.63 -3.79
CA MET A 58 6.04 -6.58 -2.68
C MET A 58 5.21 -7.83 -2.95
N LYS A 59 5.72 -9.00 -2.54
CA LYS A 59 5.05 -10.30 -2.74
C LYS A 59 4.32 -10.82 -1.49
N GLU A 60 4.61 -10.23 -0.34
CA GLU A 60 4.10 -10.70 0.95
C GLU A 60 3.49 -9.55 1.73
N VAL A 61 2.36 -9.84 2.37
CA VAL A 61 1.64 -8.93 3.27
C VAL A 61 1.45 -9.65 4.60
N LEU A 62 1.87 -9.02 5.68
CA LEU A 62 1.69 -9.51 7.04
C LEU A 62 0.60 -8.70 7.72
N ILE A 63 -0.53 -9.35 8.02
CA ILE A 63 -1.65 -8.71 8.71
C ILE A 63 -1.52 -9.00 10.21
N HIS A 64 -1.37 -7.95 11.00
CA HIS A 64 -1.42 -8.09 12.46
C HIS A 64 -2.84 -8.45 12.89
N ARG A 65 -3.00 -9.48 13.73
CA ARG A 65 -4.27 -9.78 14.39
C ARG A 65 -4.51 -8.71 15.44
N ILE A 66 -5.61 -7.96 15.25
CA ILE A 66 -6.19 -7.08 16.27
C ILE A 66 -7.07 -7.92 17.18
#